data_AF-A0A841PU14-F1
#
_entry.id   AF-A0A841PU14-F1
#
_cell.length_a   1.000
_cell.length_b   1.000
_cell.length_c   1.000
_cell.angle_alpha   90.00
_cell.angle_beta   90.00
_cell.angle_gamma   90.00
#
_symmetry.space_group_name_H-M   'P 1'
#
loop_
_entity.id
_entity.type
_entity.pdbx_description
1 polymer ?
#
loop_
_entity_poly.entity_id
_entity_poly.type
_entity_poly.pdbx_seq_one_letter_code
_entity_poly.pdbx_strand_id
1 'polypeptide(L)'
;MAIAKSGWRPTINGSADIEYSSSHLNGSNRSARLTKGNFSVEIDQTLFDGFQTRNNVAAAGAQVGASVESLRNAEQDTLFNAAQAYMNVIRDRQVAVLTEQNLQFLTEQARAARSRFAVGEGTRTDVAQADAQRANAVAKLSVARARALASAATYRQIVGDEPGKLRPAAPVAKLLPSSLDVAVAITSAEHPAILATQLLVDAAAFSVKSAEGALLPQL
;
A
#
# COMPACT_ATOMS: atom_id res chain seq x y z
N MET A 1 14.06 -2.58 17.44
CA MET A 1 15.47 -2.58 17.90
C MET A 1 15.66 -2.71 19.40
N ALA A 2 14.86 -2.04 20.25
CA ALA A 2 15.07 -2.05 21.70
C ALA A 2 15.03 -3.46 22.33
N ILE A 3 14.12 -4.31 21.84
CA ILE A 3 13.94 -5.70 22.32
C ILE A 3 15.14 -6.59 21.95
N ALA A 4 15.72 -6.45 20.76
CA ALA A 4 16.92 -7.23 20.40
C ALA A 4 18.16 -6.79 21.20
N LYS A 5 18.23 -5.53 21.62
CA LYS A 5 19.35 -4.99 22.42
C LYS A 5 19.26 -5.34 23.91
N SER A 6 18.11 -5.83 24.41
CA SER A 6 17.96 -6.21 25.81
C SER A 6 18.63 -7.54 26.15
N GLY A 7 18.96 -8.38 25.16
CA GLY A 7 19.71 -9.63 25.40
C GLY A 7 21.13 -9.41 25.97
N TRP A 8 21.66 -8.18 25.89
CA TRP A 8 22.93 -7.80 26.52
C TRP A 8 22.79 -7.28 27.96
N ARG A 9 21.57 -7.21 28.48
CA ARG A 9 21.27 -6.58 29.77
C ARG A 9 20.76 -7.64 30.76
N PRO A 10 21.09 -7.53 32.06
CA PRO A 10 20.48 -8.39 33.06
C PRO A 10 18.98 -8.14 33.12
N THR A 11 18.20 -9.20 33.17
CA THR A 11 16.75 -9.14 33.44
C THR A 11 16.50 -9.49 34.90
N ILE A 12 15.73 -8.65 35.58
CA ILE A 12 15.39 -8.82 37.00
C ILE A 12 13.91 -9.19 37.06
N ASN A 13 13.62 -10.40 37.53
CA ASN A 13 12.28 -10.92 37.69
C ASN A 13 11.97 -11.04 39.18
N GLY A 14 10.80 -10.61 39.61
CA GLY A 14 10.32 -10.76 40.98
C GLY A 14 8.99 -11.49 41.00
N SER A 15 8.86 -12.50 41.84
CA SER A 15 7.61 -13.23 42.03
C SER A 15 7.27 -13.37 43.51
N ALA A 16 5.97 -13.38 43.80
CA ALA A 16 5.43 -13.53 45.14
C ALA A 16 4.21 -14.44 45.05
N ASP A 17 4.26 -15.58 45.72
CA ASP A 17 3.25 -16.62 45.61
C ASP A 17 2.82 -17.06 47.00
N ILE A 18 1.51 -17.23 47.20
CA ILE A 18 0.93 -17.73 48.44
C ILE A 18 0.21 -19.04 48.12
N GLU A 19 0.72 -20.14 48.66
CA GLU A 19 0.16 -21.47 48.47
C GLU A 19 -0.57 -21.92 49.73
N TYR A 20 -1.83 -22.31 49.57
CA TYR A 20 -2.65 -22.93 50.60
C TYR A 20 -2.80 -24.41 50.30
N SER A 21 -2.21 -25.26 51.13
CA SER A 21 -2.29 -26.71 50.99
C SER A 21 -2.97 -27.32 52.21
N SER A 22 -3.99 -28.14 51.99
CA SER A 22 -4.59 -28.97 53.02
C SER A 22 -4.35 -30.44 52.69
N SER A 23 -3.62 -31.13 53.55
CA SER A 23 -3.39 -32.57 53.40
C SER A 23 -4.04 -33.34 54.54
N HIS A 24 -4.69 -34.44 54.20
CA HIS A 24 -5.21 -35.42 55.15
C HIS A 24 -4.19 -36.55 55.27
N LEU A 25 -3.65 -36.76 56.48
CA LEU A 25 -2.78 -37.91 56.73
C LEU A 25 -3.65 -39.17 56.80
N ASN A 26 -3.43 -40.09 55.88
CA ASN A 26 -4.20 -41.31 55.73
C ASN A 26 -4.19 -42.12 57.04
N GLY A 27 -5.36 -42.35 57.63
CA GLY A 27 -5.51 -43.07 58.90
C GLY A 27 -5.61 -42.20 60.17
N SER A 28 -5.66 -40.87 60.07
CA SER A 28 -5.94 -39.99 61.21
C SER A 28 -6.95 -38.89 60.86
N ASN A 29 -7.89 -38.57 61.76
CA ASN A 29 -8.88 -37.50 61.61
C ASN A 29 -8.28 -36.08 61.80
N ARG A 30 -6.99 -35.91 61.50
CA ARG A 30 -6.25 -34.65 61.66
C ARG A 30 -5.96 -34.05 60.29
N SER A 31 -6.56 -32.89 60.02
CA SER A 31 -6.25 -32.09 58.83
C SER A 31 -5.05 -31.18 59.12
N ALA A 32 -4.00 -31.26 58.31
CA ALA A 32 -2.91 -30.29 58.34
C ALA A 32 -3.18 -29.22 57.27
N ARG A 33 -3.34 -27.97 57.71
CA ARG A 33 -3.44 -26.81 56.83
C ARG A 33 -2.11 -26.09 56.88
N LEU A 34 -1.50 -25.90 55.71
CA LEU A 34 -0.22 -25.24 55.56
C LEU A 34 -0.39 -24.08 54.59
N THR A 35 -0.14 -22.89 55.09
CA THR A 35 -0.03 -21.68 54.28
C THR A 35 1.46 -21.37 54.11
N LYS A 36 1.94 -21.37 52.88
CA LYS A 36 3.31 -20.94 52.55
C LYS A 36 3.24 -19.66 51.74
N GLY A 37 4.02 -18.66 52.12
CA GLY A 37 4.30 -17.50 51.29
C GLY A 37 5.74 -17.58 50.81
N ASN A 38 5.96 -17.52 49.50
CA ASN A 38 7.26 -17.47 48.88
C ASN A 38 7.45 -16.12 48.19
N PHE A 39 8.62 -15.53 48.36
CA PHE A 39 9.05 -14.34 47.63
C PHE A 39 10.41 -14.64 47.02
N SER A 40 10.54 -14.43 45.72
CA SER A 40 11.79 -14.65 44.98
C SER A 40 12.11 -13.47 44.09
N VAL A 41 13.40 -13.14 44.03
CA VAL A 41 13.97 -12.21 43.05
C VAL A 41 15.05 -12.99 42.30
N GLU A 42 14.88 -13.08 41.00
CA GLU A 42 15.78 -13.77 40.08
C GLU A 42 16.44 -12.72 39.18
N ILE A 43 17.76 -12.85 39.00
CA ILE A 43 18.53 -12.00 38.11
C ILE A 43 19.19 -12.90 37.08
N ASP A 44 18.70 -12.83 35.86
CA ASP A 44 19.23 -13.58 34.73
C ASP A 44 20.13 -12.67 33.90
N GLN A 45 21.39 -13.07 33.72
CA GLN A 45 22.31 -12.40 32.83
C GLN A 45 23.08 -13.42 32.01
N THR A 46 22.83 -13.45 30.72
CA THR A 46 23.63 -14.23 29.79
C THR A 46 24.98 -13.55 29.57
N LEU A 47 26.07 -14.24 29.89
CA LEU A 47 27.45 -13.79 29.68
C LEU A 47 27.91 -14.13 28.26
N PHE A 48 27.44 -15.25 27.71
CA PHE A 48 27.71 -15.65 26.33
C PHE A 48 26.55 -16.46 25.75
N ASP A 49 26.06 -16.07 24.58
CA ASP A 49 24.88 -16.66 23.94
C ASP A 49 25.18 -17.21 22.53
N GLY A 50 26.43 -17.55 22.25
CA GLY A 50 26.81 -17.99 20.91
C GLY A 50 26.66 -16.91 19.83
N PHE A 51 26.74 -15.63 20.20
CA PHE A 51 26.52 -14.46 19.32
C PHE A 51 25.08 -14.27 18.84
N GLN A 52 24.11 -14.96 19.44
CA GLN A 52 22.69 -14.81 19.09
C GLN A 52 22.22 -13.37 19.19
N THR A 53 22.48 -12.69 20.30
CA THR A 53 22.02 -11.30 20.53
C THR A 53 22.66 -10.36 19.52
N ARG A 54 23.95 -10.55 19.17
CA ARG A 54 24.61 -9.75 18.13
C ARG A 54 23.89 -9.90 16.78
N ASN A 55 23.65 -11.14 16.37
CA ASN A 55 23.00 -11.44 15.10
C ASN A 55 21.53 -11.00 15.09
N ASN A 56 20.81 -11.15 16.20
CA ASN A 56 19.42 -10.68 16.37
C ASN A 56 19.33 -9.15 16.28
N VAL A 57 20.30 -8.43 16.86
CA VAL A 57 20.39 -6.96 16.72
C VAL A 57 20.68 -6.56 15.27
N ALA A 58 21.58 -7.27 14.58
CA ALA A 58 21.89 -7.02 13.18
C ALA A 58 20.69 -7.33 12.26
N ALA A 59 19.99 -8.44 12.48
CA ALA A 59 18.77 -8.82 11.77
C ALA A 59 17.67 -7.76 11.95
N ALA A 60 17.43 -7.34 13.19
CA ALA A 60 16.50 -6.24 13.50
C ALA A 60 16.94 -4.91 12.87
N GLY A 61 18.26 -4.71 12.69
CA GLY A 61 18.84 -3.61 11.95
C GLY A 61 18.45 -3.58 10.49
N ALA A 62 18.75 -4.67 9.80
CA ALA A 62 18.40 -4.83 8.40
C ALA A 62 16.89 -4.75 8.18
N GLN A 63 16.07 -5.30 9.08
CA GLN A 63 14.61 -5.21 9.01
C GLN A 63 14.06 -3.79 9.18
N VAL A 64 14.68 -2.97 10.05
CA VAL A 64 14.35 -1.54 10.14
C VAL A 64 14.72 -0.83 8.85
N GLY A 65 15.91 -1.09 8.30
CA GLY A 65 16.32 -0.56 7.00
C GLY A 65 15.32 -0.91 5.88
N ALA A 66 14.90 -2.18 5.82
CA ALA A 66 13.90 -2.64 4.85
C ALA A 66 12.56 -1.91 5.02
N SER A 67 12.16 -1.63 6.26
CA SER A 67 10.94 -0.88 6.55
C SER A 67 11.02 0.57 6.09
N VAL A 68 12.20 1.21 6.20
CA VAL A 68 12.44 2.57 5.68
C VAL A 68 12.33 2.61 4.15
N GLU A 69 12.96 1.66 3.45
CA GLU A 69 12.84 1.59 1.98
C GLU A 69 11.41 1.23 1.54
N SER A 70 10.70 0.40 2.31
CA SER A 70 9.29 0.10 2.06
C SER A 70 8.40 1.34 2.22
N LEU A 71 8.67 2.18 3.22
CA LEU A 71 8.00 3.47 3.39
C LEU A 71 8.27 4.38 2.19
N ARG A 72 9.52 4.50 1.77
CA ARG A 72 9.90 5.27 0.57
C ARG A 72 9.20 4.75 -0.69
N ASN A 73 9.03 3.43 -0.83
CA ASN A 73 8.24 2.84 -1.91
C ASN A 73 6.78 3.30 -1.87
N ALA A 74 6.15 3.19 -0.70
CA ALA A 74 4.75 3.60 -0.50
C ALA A 74 4.54 5.10 -0.76
N GLU A 75 5.51 5.94 -0.39
CA GLU A 75 5.53 7.37 -0.71
C GLU A 75 5.56 7.59 -2.22
N GLN A 76 6.47 6.92 -2.95
CA GLN A 76 6.56 7.02 -4.41
C GLN A 76 5.27 6.56 -5.10
N ASP A 77 4.70 5.43 -4.67
CA ASP A 77 3.43 4.91 -5.19
C ASP A 77 2.28 5.89 -4.95
N THR A 78 2.22 6.48 -3.76
CA THR A 78 1.19 7.47 -3.41
C THR A 78 1.31 8.72 -4.27
N LEU A 79 2.52 9.25 -4.44
CA LEU A 79 2.77 10.42 -5.31
C LEU A 79 2.44 10.12 -6.77
N PHE A 80 2.79 8.93 -7.26
CA PHE A 80 2.47 8.49 -8.61
C PHE A 80 0.95 8.37 -8.81
N ASN A 81 0.25 7.73 -7.87
CA ASN A 81 -1.21 7.60 -7.91
C ASN A 81 -1.89 8.97 -7.89
N ALA A 82 -1.39 9.92 -7.10
CA ALA A 82 -1.90 11.29 -7.07
C ALA A 82 -1.71 12.00 -8.43
N ALA A 83 -0.52 11.89 -9.02
CA ALA A 83 -0.22 12.44 -10.35
C ALA A 83 -1.10 11.80 -11.45
N GLN A 84 -1.30 10.48 -11.38
CA GLN A 84 -2.16 9.76 -12.32
C GLN A 84 -3.63 10.19 -12.18
N ALA A 85 -4.14 10.30 -10.96
CA ALA A 85 -5.50 10.77 -10.71
C ALA A 85 -5.70 12.21 -11.22
N TYR A 86 -4.73 13.09 -10.98
CA TYR A 86 -4.73 14.46 -11.49
C TYR A 86 -4.88 14.51 -13.02
N MET A 87 -4.06 13.72 -13.73
CA MET A 87 -4.08 13.68 -15.19
C MET A 87 -5.34 12.99 -15.75
N ASN A 88 -5.85 11.97 -15.06
CA ASN A 88 -7.10 11.32 -15.42
C ASN A 88 -8.29 12.29 -15.38
N VAL A 89 -8.39 13.12 -14.33
CA VAL A 89 -9.46 14.12 -14.23
C VAL A 89 -9.39 15.12 -15.39
N ILE A 90 -8.20 15.62 -15.72
CA ILE A 90 -8.01 16.54 -16.85
C ILE A 90 -8.46 15.88 -18.15
N ARG A 91 -7.98 14.67 -18.42
CA ARG A 91 -8.31 13.90 -19.62
C ARG A 91 -9.82 13.68 -19.72
N ASP A 92 -10.46 13.17 -18.67
CA ASP A 92 -11.85 12.75 -18.72
C ASP A 92 -12.80 13.95 -18.79
N ARG A 93 -12.46 15.09 -18.18
CA ARG A 93 -13.14 16.38 -18.41
C ARG A 93 -13.02 16.83 -19.86
N GLN A 94 -11.84 16.75 -20.45
CA GLN A 94 -11.63 17.13 -21.85
C GLN A 94 -12.42 16.21 -22.81
N VAL A 95 -12.47 14.91 -22.52
CA VAL A 95 -13.29 13.94 -23.29
C VAL A 95 -14.77 14.28 -23.19
N ALA A 96 -15.27 14.67 -22.01
CA ALA A 96 -16.66 15.09 -21.85
C ALA A 96 -16.98 16.33 -22.68
N VAL A 97 -16.11 17.34 -22.68
CA VAL A 97 -16.25 18.55 -23.51
C VAL A 97 -16.26 18.21 -25.00
N LEU A 98 -15.32 17.37 -25.46
CA LEU A 98 -15.27 16.94 -26.85
C LEU A 98 -16.52 16.16 -27.27
N THR A 99 -17.03 15.30 -26.38
CA THR A 99 -18.23 14.50 -26.65
C THR A 99 -19.49 15.38 -26.71
N GLU A 100 -19.52 16.45 -25.91
CA GLU A 100 -20.59 17.45 -25.95
C GLU A 100 -20.59 18.24 -27.26
N GLN A 101 -19.42 18.68 -27.74
CA GLN A 101 -19.27 19.32 -29.05
C GLN A 101 -19.71 18.38 -30.18
N ASN A 102 -19.34 17.10 -30.11
CA ASN A 102 -19.78 16.10 -31.07
C ASN A 102 -21.31 15.89 -31.07
N LEU A 103 -21.95 15.91 -29.89
CA LEU A 103 -23.41 15.86 -29.80
C LEU A 103 -24.07 17.09 -30.43
N GLN A 104 -23.51 18.28 -30.24
CA GLN A 104 -24.00 19.50 -30.87
C GLN A 104 -23.91 19.40 -32.39
N PHE A 105 -22.76 18.95 -32.91
CA PHE A 105 -22.56 18.71 -34.35
C PHE A 105 -23.60 17.72 -34.93
N LEU A 106 -23.78 16.56 -34.28
CA LEU A 106 -24.73 15.55 -34.73
C LEU A 106 -26.20 16.00 -34.59
N THR A 107 -26.48 16.91 -33.66
CA THR A 107 -27.81 17.51 -33.51
C THR A 107 -28.13 18.43 -34.69
N GLU A 108 -27.18 19.27 -35.11
CA GLU A 108 -27.35 20.10 -36.32
C GLU A 108 -27.41 19.24 -37.59
N GLN A 109 -26.64 18.15 -37.67
CA GLN A 109 -26.73 17.22 -38.79
C GLN A 109 -28.12 16.56 -38.89
N ALA A 110 -28.68 16.11 -37.76
CA ALA A 110 -30.04 15.56 -37.73
C ALA A 110 -31.09 16.62 -38.12
N ARG A 111 -30.91 17.87 -37.67
CA ARG A 111 -31.77 18.99 -38.08
C ARG A 111 -31.71 19.24 -39.58
N ALA A 112 -30.52 19.27 -40.17
CA ALA A 112 -30.33 19.46 -41.61
C ALA A 112 -30.96 18.32 -42.43
N ALA A 113 -30.81 17.07 -42.00
CA ALA A 113 -31.44 15.92 -42.64
C ALA A 113 -32.97 16.01 -42.63
N ARG A 114 -33.57 16.43 -41.49
CA ARG A 114 -35.02 16.67 -41.38
C ARG A 114 -35.50 17.79 -42.29
N SER A 115 -34.74 18.90 -42.40
CA SER A 115 -35.07 20.00 -43.30
C SER A 115 -35.06 19.57 -44.77
N ARG A 116 -34.04 18.81 -45.20
CA ARG A 116 -33.97 18.26 -46.57
C ARG A 116 -35.12 17.31 -46.88
N PHE A 117 -35.48 16.44 -45.92
CA PHE A 117 -36.64 15.57 -46.06
C PHE A 117 -37.94 16.36 -46.21
N ALA A 118 -38.11 17.46 -45.46
CA ALA A 118 -39.31 18.30 -45.53
C ALA A 118 -39.51 19.00 -46.89
N VAL A 119 -38.43 19.29 -47.62
CA VAL A 119 -38.48 19.85 -48.99
C VAL A 119 -38.41 18.78 -50.09
N GLY A 120 -38.40 17.48 -49.72
CA GLY A 120 -38.37 16.36 -50.67
C GLY A 120 -36.99 16.01 -51.24
N GLU A 121 -35.91 16.62 -50.75
CA GLU A 121 -34.53 16.40 -51.20
C GLU A 121 -33.81 15.26 -50.46
N GLY A 122 -34.47 14.58 -49.53
CA GLY A 122 -33.88 13.51 -48.72
C GLY A 122 -34.84 12.35 -48.44
N THR A 123 -34.33 11.25 -47.90
CA THR A 123 -35.14 10.06 -47.58
C THR A 123 -35.47 9.94 -46.09
N ARG A 124 -36.53 9.19 -45.75
CA ARG A 124 -36.85 8.86 -44.35
C ARG A 124 -35.73 8.06 -43.68
N THR A 125 -34.99 7.27 -44.45
CA THR A 125 -33.86 6.46 -43.97
C THR A 125 -32.71 7.35 -43.50
N ASP A 126 -32.39 8.42 -44.24
CA ASP A 126 -31.32 9.36 -43.86
C ASP A 126 -31.64 10.09 -42.55
N VAL A 127 -32.90 10.49 -42.36
CA VAL A 127 -33.37 11.10 -41.11
C VAL A 127 -33.25 10.11 -39.95
N ALA A 128 -33.72 8.87 -40.14
CA ALA A 128 -33.65 7.83 -39.11
C ALA A 128 -32.20 7.50 -38.73
N GLN A 129 -31.28 7.45 -39.71
CA GLN A 129 -29.86 7.22 -39.47
C GLN A 129 -29.21 8.37 -38.70
N ALA A 130 -29.50 9.63 -39.06
CA ALA A 130 -28.99 10.79 -38.35
C ALA A 130 -29.52 10.87 -36.91
N ASP A 131 -30.79 10.57 -36.70
CA ASP A 131 -31.40 10.51 -35.37
C ASP A 131 -30.80 9.38 -34.51
N ALA A 132 -30.53 8.21 -35.10
CA ALA A 132 -29.84 7.11 -34.41
C ALA A 132 -28.41 7.50 -34.02
N GLN A 133 -27.66 8.19 -34.89
CA GLN A 133 -26.32 8.69 -34.58
C GLN A 133 -26.34 9.71 -33.44
N ARG A 134 -27.30 10.65 -33.47
CA ARG A 134 -27.50 11.61 -32.37
C ARG A 134 -27.83 10.91 -31.06
N ALA A 135 -28.73 9.93 -31.06
CA ALA A 135 -29.09 9.17 -29.86
C ALA A 135 -27.87 8.43 -29.27
N ASN A 136 -27.04 7.82 -30.13
CA ASN A 136 -25.77 7.22 -29.73
C ASN A 136 -24.81 8.24 -29.11
N ALA A 137 -24.75 9.47 -29.64
CA ALA A 137 -23.93 10.54 -29.08
C ALA A 137 -24.42 11.01 -27.70
N VAL A 138 -25.73 11.03 -27.46
CA VAL A 138 -26.31 11.30 -26.13
C VAL A 138 -25.84 10.25 -25.12
N ALA A 139 -25.92 8.97 -25.48
CA ALA A 139 -25.44 7.88 -24.62
C ALA A 139 -23.94 8.01 -24.31
N LYS A 140 -23.12 8.31 -25.32
CA LYS A 140 -21.67 8.55 -25.15
C LYS A 140 -21.38 9.73 -24.23
N LEU A 141 -22.10 10.84 -24.36
CA LEU A 141 -21.93 12.00 -23.48
C LEU A 141 -22.27 11.67 -22.03
N SER A 142 -23.34 10.90 -21.80
CA SER A 142 -23.71 10.45 -20.46
C SER A 142 -22.60 9.62 -19.82
N VAL A 143 -22.03 8.65 -20.56
CA VAL A 143 -20.89 7.85 -20.10
C VAL A 143 -19.65 8.72 -19.85
N ALA A 144 -19.35 9.67 -20.74
CA ALA A 144 -18.20 10.56 -20.58
C ALA A 144 -18.32 11.44 -19.32
N ARG A 145 -19.52 11.99 -19.06
CA ARG A 145 -19.80 12.75 -17.84
C ARG A 145 -19.70 11.88 -16.58
N ALA A 146 -20.23 10.67 -16.62
CA ALA A 146 -20.10 9.71 -15.52
C ALA A 146 -18.63 9.37 -15.22
N ARG A 147 -17.81 9.16 -16.25
CA ARG A 147 -16.36 8.93 -16.10
C ARG A 147 -15.64 10.14 -15.53
N ALA A 148 -15.96 11.35 -15.99
CA ALA A 148 -15.40 12.58 -15.43
C ALA A 148 -15.72 12.72 -13.93
N LEU A 149 -16.96 12.41 -13.52
CA LEU A 149 -17.34 12.38 -12.10
C LEU A 149 -16.61 11.29 -11.31
N ALA A 150 -16.50 10.07 -11.86
CA ALA A 150 -15.79 8.97 -11.23
C ALA A 150 -14.31 9.31 -11.02
N SER A 151 -13.65 9.86 -12.04
CA SER A 151 -12.25 10.30 -11.95
C SER A 151 -12.06 11.40 -10.90
N ALA A 152 -13.03 12.31 -10.75
CA ALA A 152 -13.00 13.35 -9.74
C ALA A 152 -13.15 12.79 -8.32
N ALA A 153 -14.01 11.79 -8.13
CA ALA A 153 -14.16 11.08 -6.87
C ALA A 153 -12.87 10.31 -6.49
N THR A 154 -12.23 9.64 -7.45
CA THR A 154 -10.94 8.97 -7.24
C THR A 154 -9.83 9.98 -6.87
N TYR A 155 -9.80 11.14 -7.53
CA TYR A 155 -8.88 12.21 -7.17
C TYR A 155 -9.08 12.66 -5.72
N ARG A 156 -10.33 12.90 -5.32
CA ARG A 156 -10.65 13.29 -3.94
C ARG A 156 -10.29 12.23 -2.93
N GLN A 157 -10.44 10.94 -3.26
CA GLN A 157 -10.03 9.84 -2.39
C GLN A 157 -8.51 9.83 -2.14
N ILE A 158 -7.70 10.13 -3.17
CA ILE A 158 -6.23 10.06 -3.09
C ILE A 158 -5.63 11.36 -2.53
N VAL A 159 -6.12 12.52 -2.99
CA VAL A 159 -5.56 13.84 -2.66
C VAL A 159 -6.25 14.48 -1.45
N GLY A 160 -7.48 14.07 -1.14
CA GLY A 160 -8.28 14.61 -0.03
C GLY A 160 -9.19 15.78 -0.41
N ASP A 161 -8.85 16.52 -1.47
CA ASP A 161 -9.59 17.71 -1.91
C ASP A 161 -10.34 17.50 -3.23
N GLU A 162 -11.39 18.30 -3.45
CA GLU A 162 -12.09 18.35 -4.73
C GLU A 162 -11.16 18.87 -5.84
N PRO A 163 -11.16 18.25 -7.03
CA PRO A 163 -10.36 18.74 -8.15
C PRO A 163 -10.95 20.07 -8.66
N GLY A 164 -10.30 21.18 -8.30
CA GLY A 164 -10.64 22.52 -8.81
C GLY A 164 -10.29 22.70 -10.29
N LYS A 165 -9.79 23.90 -10.65
CA LYS A 165 -9.30 24.17 -12.00
C LYS A 165 -7.88 23.62 -12.19
N LEU A 166 -7.80 22.35 -12.59
CA LEU A 166 -6.54 21.68 -12.89
C LEU A 166 -5.96 22.20 -14.22
N ARG A 167 -4.64 22.26 -14.32
CA ARG A 167 -3.92 22.70 -15.53
C ARG A 167 -3.16 21.52 -16.12
N PRO A 168 -3.15 21.34 -17.46
CA PRO A 168 -2.34 20.29 -18.08
C PRO A 168 -0.87 20.39 -17.68
N ALA A 169 -0.28 19.26 -17.30
CA ALA A 169 1.15 19.15 -17.00
C ALA A 169 1.98 19.14 -18.29
N ALA A 170 3.22 19.60 -18.21
CA ALA A 170 4.18 19.49 -19.31
C ALA A 170 4.56 18.02 -19.56
N PRO A 171 4.83 17.61 -20.81
CA PRO A 171 5.29 16.25 -21.10
C PRO A 171 6.60 15.92 -20.37
N VAL A 172 6.62 14.78 -19.68
CA VAL A 172 7.80 14.28 -18.93
C VAL A 172 8.74 13.43 -19.78
N ALA A 173 8.57 13.40 -21.10
CA ALA A 173 9.33 12.54 -22.01
C ALA A 173 10.86 12.71 -21.88
N LYS A 174 11.34 13.90 -21.50
CA LYS A 174 12.77 14.17 -21.29
C LYS A 174 13.36 13.52 -20.03
N LEU A 175 12.52 13.10 -19.09
CA LEU A 175 12.92 12.45 -17.84
C LEU A 175 12.90 10.92 -17.94
N LEU A 176 12.43 10.37 -19.07
CA LEU A 176 12.37 8.93 -19.27
C LEU A 176 13.75 8.40 -19.70
N PRO A 177 14.15 7.21 -19.21
CA PRO A 177 15.34 6.52 -19.69
C PRO A 177 15.31 6.36 -21.21
N SER A 178 16.47 6.52 -21.85
CA SER A 178 16.61 6.44 -23.32
C SER A 178 16.41 5.04 -23.88
N SER A 179 16.52 4.00 -23.05
CA SER A 179 16.32 2.60 -23.44
C SER A 179 15.87 1.76 -22.25
N LEU A 180 15.32 0.57 -22.55
CA LEU A 180 14.94 -0.42 -21.52
C LEU A 180 16.13 -0.84 -20.67
N ASP A 181 17.29 -1.08 -21.27
CA ASP A 181 18.48 -1.52 -20.54
C ASP A 181 18.93 -0.48 -19.51
N VAL A 182 18.90 0.80 -19.88
CA VAL A 182 19.19 1.91 -18.96
C VAL A 182 18.12 1.97 -17.86
N ALA A 183 16.84 1.76 -18.18
CA ALA A 183 15.78 1.74 -17.17
C ALA A 183 15.97 0.60 -16.16
N VAL A 184 16.33 -0.60 -16.62
CA VAL A 184 16.59 -1.75 -15.74
C VAL A 184 17.80 -1.48 -14.86
N ALA A 185 18.89 -0.95 -15.42
CA ALA A 185 20.09 -0.61 -14.66
C ALA A 185 19.82 0.39 -13.53
N ILE A 186 19.08 1.46 -13.82
CA ILE A 186 18.65 2.45 -12.80
C ILE A 186 17.75 1.79 -11.77
N THR A 187 16.74 1.03 -12.22
CA THR A 187 15.76 0.38 -11.34
C THR A 187 16.44 -0.58 -10.36
N SER A 188 17.34 -1.44 -10.84
CA SER A 188 18.05 -2.41 -10.00
C SER A 188 18.94 -1.75 -8.94
N ALA A 189 19.42 -0.53 -9.17
CA ALA A 189 20.27 0.19 -8.24
C ALA A 189 19.48 1.07 -7.25
N GLU A 190 18.36 1.65 -7.69
CA GLU A 190 17.71 2.74 -6.96
C GLU A 190 16.28 2.43 -6.48
N HIS A 191 15.64 1.38 -7.01
CA HIS A 191 14.23 1.12 -6.71
C HIS A 191 14.03 0.69 -5.24
N PRO A 192 13.23 1.41 -4.44
CA PRO A 192 13.11 1.14 -3.00
C PRO A 192 12.63 -0.28 -2.69
N ALA A 193 11.68 -0.85 -3.46
CA ALA A 193 11.27 -2.25 -3.25
C ALA A 193 12.42 -3.28 -3.42
N ILE A 194 13.38 -3.03 -4.32
CA ILE A 194 14.53 -3.93 -4.53
C ILE A 194 15.48 -3.81 -3.34
N LEU A 195 15.79 -2.58 -2.92
CA LEU A 195 16.63 -2.31 -1.76
C LEU A 195 16.02 -2.88 -0.47
N ALA A 196 14.71 -2.72 -0.27
CA ALA A 196 13.98 -3.32 0.85
C ALA A 196 14.12 -4.84 0.85
N THR A 197 14.00 -5.47 -0.32
CA THR A 197 14.13 -6.93 -0.46
C THR A 197 15.56 -7.39 -0.16
N GLN A 198 16.59 -6.67 -0.62
CA GLN A 198 17.99 -6.95 -0.29
C GLN A 198 18.23 -6.90 1.23
N LEU A 199 17.71 -5.89 1.92
CA LEU A 199 17.82 -5.78 3.36
C LEU A 199 17.07 -6.90 4.11
N LEU A 200 15.97 -7.40 3.55
CA LEU A 200 15.29 -8.59 4.10
C LEU A 200 16.11 -9.87 3.92
N VAL A 201 16.85 -10.00 2.80
CA VAL A 201 17.80 -11.11 2.60
C VAL A 201 18.92 -11.05 3.64
N ASP A 202 19.46 -9.86 3.91
CA ASP A 202 20.47 -9.67 4.96
C ASP A 202 19.91 -10.01 6.35
N ALA A 203 18.68 -9.59 6.65
CA ALA A 203 18.00 -9.92 7.90
C ALA A 203 17.81 -11.44 8.07
N ALA A 204 17.45 -12.14 7.00
CA ALA A 204 17.33 -13.59 6.98
C ALA A 204 18.70 -14.27 7.21
N ALA A 205 19.76 -13.77 6.57
CA ALA A 205 21.12 -14.28 6.76
C ALA A 205 21.61 -14.13 8.21
N PHE A 206 21.31 -13.00 8.86
CA PHE A 206 21.60 -12.83 10.29
C PHE A 206 20.74 -13.73 11.17
N SER A 207 19.48 -13.96 10.81
CA SER A 207 18.61 -14.92 11.53
C SER A 207 19.17 -16.35 11.46
N VAL A 208 19.71 -16.77 10.32
CA VAL A 208 20.39 -18.07 10.18
C VAL A 208 21.62 -18.14 11.10
N LYS A 209 22.48 -17.12 11.11
CA LYS A 209 23.66 -17.08 12.01
C LYS A 209 23.27 -17.08 13.48
N SER A 210 22.13 -16.50 13.84
CA SER A 210 21.59 -16.58 15.20
C SER A 210 21.19 -18.02 15.54
N ALA A 211 20.47 -18.70 14.64
CA ALA A 211 20.11 -20.11 14.82
C ALA A 211 21.32 -21.04 14.90
N GLU A 212 22.37 -20.80 14.10
CA GLU A 212 23.65 -21.51 14.20
C GLU A 212 24.34 -21.25 15.55
N GLY A 213 24.26 -20.02 16.06
CA GLY A 213 24.76 -19.65 17.38
C GLY A 213 24.07 -20.41 18.53
N ALA A 214 22.85 -20.91 18.33
CA ALA A 214 22.17 -21.77 19.30
C ALA A 214 22.82 -23.15 19.46
N LEU A 215 23.69 -23.55 18.52
CA LEU A 215 24.48 -24.78 18.62
C LEU A 215 25.75 -24.61 19.46
N LEU A 216 26.10 -23.38 19.85
CA LEU A 216 27.25 -23.07 20.70
C LEU A 216 26.86 -23.10 22.19
N PRO A 217 27.83 -23.24 23.11
CA PRO A 217 27.57 -23.14 24.54
C PRO A 217 26.95 -21.79 24.91
N GLN A 218 26.03 -21.83 25.87
CA GLN A 218 25.44 -20.64 26.47
C GLN A 218 25.85 -20.58 27.95
N LEU A 219 26.32 -19.42 28.40
CA LEU A 219 26.87 -19.16 29.74
C LEU A 219 26.23 -17.92 30.35
#